data_AF-A0A5H2XKS1-F1
#
_entry.id   AF-A0A5H2XKS1-F1
#
_cell.length_a   1.000
_cell.length_b   1.000
_cell.length_c   1.000
_cell.angle_alpha   90.00
_cell.angle_beta   90.00
_cell.angle_gamma   90.00
#
_symmetry.space_group_name_H-M   'P 1'
#
loop_
_entity.id
_entity.type
_entity.pdbx_description
1 polymer ?
#
loop_
_entity_poly.entity_id
_entity_poly.type
_entity_poly.pdbx_seq_one_letter_code
_entity_poly.pdbx_strand_id
1 'polypeptide(L)'
;MIVIIERYSRTDLPEMEKKKFLVPRDMSVGQFIHILSSRLHLTPGKALFVFVKNTLPQTASRMDSIYESYKEDDGFLYMCYSSEKTFG
;
A
#
# COMPACT_ATOMS: atom_id res chain seq x y z
N MET A 1 3.35 -13.43 -0.45
CA MET A 1 4.44 -12.54 -0.92
C MET A 1 4.76 -11.52 0.18
N ILE A 2 5.95 -10.90 0.15
CA ILE A 2 6.33 -9.90 1.14
C ILE A 2 6.15 -8.51 0.54
N VAL A 3 5.44 -7.65 1.26
CA VAL A 3 5.16 -6.25 0.88
C VAL A 3 5.71 -5.33 1.97
N ILE A 4 6.46 -4.31 1.56
CA ILE A 4 6.96 -3.24 2.42
C ILE A 4 6.11 -2.00 2.18
N ILE A 5 5.57 -1.43 3.26
CA ILE A 5 4.70 -0.27 3.25
C ILE A 5 5.39 0.90 3.92
N GLU A 6 5.65 1.95 3.15
CA GLU A 6 6.31 3.16 3.61
C GLU A 6 5.34 4.34 3.62
N ARG A 7 5.60 5.27 4.55
CA ARG A 7 4.84 6.51 4.66
C ARG A 7 5.40 7.53 3.68
N TYR A 8 4.56 8.18 2.89
CA TYR A 8 5.04 9.30 2.08
C TYR A 8 5.45 10.48 2.97
N SER A 9 6.58 11.14 2.68
CA SER A 9 7.16 12.14 3.59
C SER A 9 6.26 13.34 3.87
N ARG A 10 5.40 13.72 2.91
CA ARG A 10 4.49 14.88 2.99
C ARG A 10 3.05 14.56 3.42
N THR A 11 2.76 13.34 3.90
CA THR A 11 1.40 13.00 4.34
C THR A 11 1.13 13.39 5.80
N ASP A 12 -0.11 13.73 6.11
CA ASP A 12 -0.65 13.94 7.47
C ASP A 12 -1.12 12.62 8.14
N LEU A 13 -0.90 11.48 7.48
CA LEU A 13 -1.21 10.17 8.03
C LEU A 13 -0.16 9.73 9.07
N PRO A 14 -0.58 8.99 10.11
CA PRO A 14 0.33 8.47 11.13
C PRO A 14 1.27 7.43 10.53
N GLU A 15 2.40 7.18 11.20
CA GLU A 15 3.33 6.13 10.80
C GLU A 15 2.91 4.75 11.32
N MET A 16 3.04 3.72 10.48
CA MET A 16 2.78 2.34 10.90
C MET A 16 3.97 1.80 11.70
N GLU A 17 3.68 1.19 12.85
CA GLU A 17 4.68 0.49 13.67
C GLU A 17 5.34 -0.67 12.90
N LYS A 18 4.54 -1.42 12.12
CA LYS A 18 5.01 -2.56 11.30
C LYS A 18 4.81 -2.25 9.82
N LYS A 19 5.92 -2.14 9.11
CA LYS A 19 5.98 -1.83 7.66
C LYS A 19 6.07 -3.07 6.77
N LYS A 20 6.42 -4.24 7.31
CA LYS A 20 6.60 -5.49 6.55
C LYS A 20 5.39 -6.40 6.72
N PHE A 21 4.79 -6.80 5.60
CA PHE A 21 3.56 -7.57 5.55
C PHE A 21 3.73 -8.86 4.74
N LEU A 22 3.16 -9.95 5.25
CA LEU A 22 2.93 -11.17 4.48
C LEU A 22 1.53 -11.10 3.89
N VAL A 23 1.46 -11.00 2.56
CA VAL A 23 0.20 -10.82 1.83
C VAL A 23 -0.15 -12.09 1.04
N PRO A 24 -1.38 -12.61 1.15
CA PRO A 24 -1.89 -13.69 0.31
C PRO A 24 -1.91 -13.30 -1.18
N ARG A 25 -1.56 -14.24 -2.07
CA ARG A 25 -1.52 -14.00 -3.53
C ARG A 25 -2.89 -13.67 -4.13
N ASP A 26 -3.95 -14.13 -3.48
CA ASP A 26 -5.33 -13.99 -3.90
C ASP A 26 -6.05 -12.74 -3.38
N MET A 27 -5.42 -12.03 -2.45
CA MET A 27 -5.92 -10.76 -1.95
C MET A 27 -5.92 -9.70 -3.06
N SER A 28 -6.99 -8.93 -3.16
CA SER A 28 -7.05 -7.74 -4.01
C SER A 28 -6.34 -6.55 -3.36
N VAL A 29 -5.87 -5.61 -4.18
CA VAL A 29 -5.30 -4.35 -3.71
C VAL A 29 -6.28 -3.59 -2.81
N GLY A 30 -7.57 -3.55 -3.16
CA GLY A 30 -8.60 -2.88 -2.36
C GLY A 30 -8.77 -3.47 -0.96
N GLN A 31 -8.75 -4.80 -0.84
CA GLN A 31 -8.76 -5.48 0.46
C GLN A 31 -7.51 -5.16 1.27
N PHE A 32 -6.34 -5.11 0.64
CA PHE A 32 -5.10 -4.75 1.31
C PHE A 32 -5.14 -3.30 1.83
N ILE A 33 -5.60 -2.34 1.01
CA ILE A 33 -5.81 -0.94 1.43
C ILE A 33 -6.76 -0.85 2.63
N HIS A 34 -7.83 -1.64 2.65
CA HIS A 34 -8.76 -1.68 3.78
C HIS A 34 -8.05 -2.12 5.07
N ILE A 35 -7.22 -3.16 5.02
CA ILE A 35 -6.42 -3.63 6.16
C ILE A 35 -5.45 -2.53 6.65
N LEU A 36 -4.81 -1.81 5.73
CA LEU A 36 -3.90 -0.71 6.09
C LEU A 36 -4.65 0.44 6.76
N SER A 37 -5.84 0.79 6.28
CA SER A 37 -6.70 1.82 6.88
C SER A 37 -7.06 1.47 8.33
N SER A 38 -7.45 0.21 8.57
CA SER A 38 -7.72 -0.27 9.94
C SER A 38 -6.50 -0.22 10.84
N ARG A 39 -5.31 -0.58 10.33
CA ARG A 39 -4.05 -0.54 11.11
C ARG A 39 -3.58 0.86 11.44
N LEU A 40 -3.86 1.83 10.57
CA LEU A 40 -3.57 3.24 10.81
C LEU A 40 -4.61 3.91 11.73
N HIS A 41 -5.64 3.18 12.17
CA HIS A 41 -6.74 3.71 12.96
C HIS A 41 -7.37 4.97 12.33
N LEU A 42 -7.49 4.99 11.01
CA LEU A 42 -8.03 6.15 10.31
C LEU A 42 -9.52 6.32 10.62
N THR A 43 -9.93 7.56 10.79
CA THR A 43 -11.34 7.90 10.95
C THR A 43 -12.11 7.56 9.66
N PRO A 44 -13.37 7.13 9.78
CA PRO A 44 -14.24 6.96 8.62
C PRO A 44 -14.25 8.22 7.76
N GLY A 45 -13.99 8.07 6.46
CA GLY A 45 -13.93 9.19 5.50
C GLY A 45 -12.53 9.80 5.30
N LYS A 46 -11.52 9.46 6.11
CA LYS A 46 -10.14 9.87 5.80
C LYS A 46 -9.62 9.07 4.61
N ALA A 47 -9.12 9.76 3.59
CA ALA A 47 -8.63 9.15 2.38
C ALA A 47 -7.28 8.44 2.62
N LEU A 48 -7.12 7.27 2.02
CA LEU A 48 -5.87 6.51 1.99
C LEU A 48 -5.63 6.04 0.55
N PHE A 49 -4.55 6.53 -0.03
CA PHE A 49 -4.06 6.12 -1.33
C PHE A 49 -2.77 5.33 -1.14
N VAL A 50 -2.61 4.26 -1.90
CA VAL A 50 -1.41 3.44 -1.92
C VAL A 50 -0.84 3.49 -3.32
N PHE A 51 0.47 3.61 -3.41
CA PHE A 51 1.22 3.75 -4.65
C PHE A 51 2.28 2.68 -4.76
N VAL A 52 2.54 2.24 -5.99
CA VAL A 52 3.63 1.33 -6.35
C VAL A 52 4.40 1.96 -7.50
N LYS A 53 5.72 2.13 -7.36
CA LYS A 53 6.58 2.88 -8.32
C LYS A 53 5.93 4.16 -8.87
N ASN A 54 5.42 5.01 -7.97
CA ASN A 54 4.72 6.27 -8.30
C ASN A 54 3.42 6.14 -9.12
N THR A 55 2.82 4.96 -9.15
CA THR A 55 1.53 4.72 -9.83
C THR A 55 0.47 4.27 -8.85
N LEU A 56 -0.80 4.58 -9.13
CA LEU A 56 -1.95 4.07 -8.38
C LEU A 56 -2.35 2.70 -8.94
N PRO A 57 -2.14 1.59 -8.22
CA PRO A 57 -2.58 0.29 -8.67
C PRO A 57 -4.11 0.22 -8.68
N GLN A 58 -4.67 -0.53 -9.63
CA GLN A 58 -6.11 -0.77 -9.68
C GLN A 58 -6.56 -1.58 -8.46
N THR A 59 -7.60 -1.10 -7.75
CA THR A 59 -8.09 -1.73 -6.51
C THR A 59 -8.64 -3.14 -6.73
N ALA A 60 -9.17 -3.42 -7.93
CA ALA A 60 -9.68 -4.73 -8.31
C ALA A 60 -8.55 -5.74 -8.67
N SER A 61 -7.33 -5.27 -8.91
CA SER A 61 -6.20 -6.14 -9.25
C SER A 61 -5.79 -7.00 -8.07
N ARG A 62 -5.27 -8.20 -8.37
CA ARG A 62 -4.68 -9.10 -7.38
C ARG A 62 -3.30 -8.57 -6.98
N MET A 63 -2.99 -8.69 -5.69
CA MET A 63 -1.68 -8.33 -5.16
C MET A 63 -0.54 -9.10 -5.84
N ASP A 64 -0.78 -10.36 -6.25
CA ASP A 64 0.18 -11.19 -6.97
C ASP A 64 0.55 -10.59 -8.35
N SER A 65 -0.42 -10.05 -9.08
CA SER A 65 -0.17 -9.38 -10.37
C SER A 65 0.66 -8.11 -10.21
N ILE A 66 0.39 -7.33 -9.15
CA ILE A 66 1.19 -6.15 -8.82
C ILE A 66 2.61 -6.58 -8.43
N TYR A 67 2.74 -7.62 -7.62
CA TYR A 67 4.02 -8.14 -7.17
C TYR A 67 4.90 -8.61 -8.33
N GLU A 68 4.39 -9.41 -9.27
CA GLU A 68 5.19 -9.88 -10.40
C GLU A 68 5.63 -8.74 -11.34
N SER A 69 4.86 -7.65 -11.39
CA SER A 69 5.15 -6.49 -12.26
C SER A 69 6.10 -5.49 -11.63
N TYR A 70 6.11 -5.36 -10.29
CA TYR A 70 6.77 -4.26 -9.59
C TYR A 70 7.68 -4.68 -8.43
N LYS A 71 7.84 -5.98 -8.15
CA LYS A 71 8.84 -6.44 -7.16
C LYS A 71 10.24 -5.96 -7.53
N GLU A 72 11.05 -5.73 -6.51
CA GLU A 72 12.47 -5.44 -6.65
C GLU A 72 13.31 -6.72 -6.56
N ASP A 73 14.61 -6.60 -6.84
CA ASP A 73 15.56 -7.72 -6.89
C ASP A 73 15.75 -8.42 -5.53
N ASP A 74 15.40 -7.75 -4.43
CA ASP A 74 15.41 -8.31 -3.08
C ASP A 74 14.23 -9.27 -2.80
N GLY A 75 13.30 -9.39 -3.75
CA GLY A 75 12.09 -10.21 -3.62
C GLY A 75 11.00 -9.56 -2.77
N PHE A 76 11.02 -8.23 -2.59
CA PHE A 76 9.97 -7.48 -1.93
C PHE A 76 9.24 -6.54 -2.89
N LEU A 77 7.98 -6.27 -2.56
CA LEU A 77 7.19 -5.24 -3.23
C LEU A 77 7.10 -4.01 -2.35
N TYR A 78 7.59 -2.88 -2.84
CA TYR A 78 7.57 -1.62 -2.13
C TYR A 78 6.35 -0.80 -2.53
N MET A 79 5.62 -0.33 -1.54
CA MET A 79 4.45 0.51 -1.70
C MET A 79 4.50 1.68 -0.72
N CYS A 80 4.01 2.83 -1.15
CA CYS A 80 3.93 4.03 -0.32
C CYS A 80 2.47 4.41 -0.09
N TYR A 81 2.13 4.92 1.09
CA TYR A 81 0.78 5.45 1.35
C TYR A 81 0.78 6.95 1.62
N SER A 82 -0.31 7.61 1.21
CA SER A 82 -0.58 9.02 1.42
C SER A 82 -2.08 9.28 1.52
N SER A 83 -2.44 10.39 2.16
CA SER A 83 -3.80 10.95 2.15
C SER A 83 -4.13 11.68 0.85
N GLU A 84 -3.11 12.00 0.04
CA GLU A 84 -3.25 12.71 -1.23
C GLU A 84 -3.13 11.77 -2.43
N LYS A 85 -3.90 12.06 -3.48
CA LYS A 85 -3.93 11.27 -4.72
C LYS A 85 -2.77 11.60 -5.68
N THR A 86 -2.10 12.73 -5.47
CA THR A 86 -1.03 13.24 -6.34
C THR A 86 0.26 13.39 -5.54
N PHE A 87 1.39 13.05 -6.17
CA PHE A 87 2.71 13.44 -5.70
C PHE A 87 2.90 14.92 -6.08
N GLY A 88 2.70 15.84 -5.14
CA GLY A 88 2.98 17.27 -5.35
C GLY A 88 4.47 17.55 -5.55
#